data_AF-A0A519ZAZ1-F1
#
_entry.id   AF-A0A519ZAZ1-F1
#
_cell.length_a   1.000
_cell.length_b   1.000
_cell.length_c   1.000
_cell.angle_alpha   90.00
_cell.angle_beta   90.00
_cell.angle_gamma   90.00
#
_symmetry.space_group_name_H-M   'P 1'
#
loop_
_entity.id
_entity.type
_entity.pdbx_description
1 polymer ?
#
loop_
_entity_poly.entity_id
_entity_poly.type
_entity_poly.pdbx_seq_one_letter_code
_entity_poly.pdbx_strand_id
1 'polypeptide(L)'
;FYDLVCELTMNGQSVGKRFLKIRVISDDGAQPSLGKYLLRWLFRIIDFTFTSEACALISVAVTNKKQRLGDIVAGTIVIKTSPRTAMQDIAFIPEQEDYTPVYRDVLLLKDREIELIHEVILTYMQNRNPEIVFAMAARIKNHLNIAQMEGMHELAFLQTLIKDYNHLTSKA
;
A
#
# COMPACT_ATOMS: atom_id res chain seq x y z
N PHE A 1 16.54 12.87 20.24
CA PHE A 1 17.17 13.26 18.96
C PHE A 1 17.27 12.11 17.96
N TYR A 2 17.49 10.87 18.41
CA TYR A 2 17.52 9.65 17.56
C TYR A 2 16.38 9.55 16.53
N ASP A 3 15.11 9.69 16.94
CA ASP A 3 13.99 9.49 16.01
C ASP A 3 13.92 10.53 14.88
N LEU A 4 14.23 11.80 15.16
CA LEU A 4 14.21 12.83 14.13
C LEU A 4 15.30 12.57 13.08
N VAL A 5 16.52 12.29 13.54
CA VAL A 5 17.66 12.01 12.64
C VAL A 5 17.41 10.76 11.82
N CYS A 6 16.91 9.69 12.44
CA CYS A 6 16.56 8.46 11.72
C CYS A 6 15.43 8.69 10.72
N GLU A 7 14.35 9.37 11.09
CA GLU A 7 13.23 9.60 10.18
C GLU A 7 13.62 10.48 8.99
N LEU A 8 14.50 11.47 9.18
CA LEU A 8 15.04 12.32 8.11
C LEU A 8 15.97 11.52 7.19
N THR A 9 16.82 10.64 7.72
CA THR A 9 17.81 9.88 6.94
C THR A 9 17.26 8.61 6.30
N MET A 10 16.20 8.02 6.86
CA MET A 10 15.63 6.74 6.44
C MET A 10 14.18 6.88 5.92
N ASN A 11 13.82 8.04 5.37
CA ASN A 11 12.51 8.28 4.74
C ASN A 11 11.32 7.85 5.62
N GLY A 12 11.26 8.37 6.84
CA GLY A 12 10.17 8.13 7.79
C GLY A 12 10.25 6.81 8.56
N GLN A 13 11.42 6.17 8.57
CA GLN A 13 11.69 4.98 9.36
C GLN A 13 12.75 5.26 10.43
N SER A 14 12.66 4.54 11.54
CA SER A 14 13.76 4.37 12.49
C SER A 14 14.11 2.89 12.57
N VAL A 15 15.22 2.52 13.20
CA VAL A 15 15.67 1.11 13.24
C VAL A 15 14.58 0.18 13.77
N GLY A 16 13.89 0.58 14.85
CA GLY A 16 12.77 -0.19 15.40
C GLY A 16 11.57 -0.29 14.44
N LYS A 17 11.22 0.82 13.76
CA LYS A 17 10.13 0.82 12.76
C LYS A 17 10.46 -0.06 11.56
N ARG A 18 11.72 -0.10 11.15
CA ARG A 18 12.19 -0.95 10.06
C ARG A 18 12.07 -2.43 10.42
N PHE A 19 12.42 -2.80 11.66
CA PHE A 19 12.23 -4.15 12.18
C PHE A 19 10.75 -4.55 12.21
N LEU A 20 9.88 -3.63 12.64
CA LEU A 20 8.42 -3.83 12.66
C LEU A 20 7.75 -3.70 11.27
N LYS A 21 8.52 -3.49 10.20
CA LYS A 21 8.03 -3.26 8.84
C LYS A 21 6.95 -2.18 8.78
N ILE A 22 7.15 -1.08 9.51
CA ILE A 22 6.27 0.10 9.50
C ILE A 22 7.02 1.34 9.00
N ARG A 23 6.28 2.28 8.43
CA ARG A 23 6.79 3.55 7.91
C ARG A 23 5.80 4.67 8.19
N VAL A 24 6.33 5.87 8.45
CA VAL A 24 5.53 7.10 8.45
C VAL A 24 5.39 7.62 7.03
N ILE A 25 4.17 7.86 6.60
CA ILE A 25 3.85 8.58 5.36
C ILE A 25 2.97 9.79 5.66
N SER A 26 2.89 10.70 4.70
CA SER A 26 1.92 11.78 4.74
C SER A 26 0.51 11.21 4.55
N ASP A 27 -0.52 11.91 5.01
CA ASP A 27 -1.90 11.46 4.95
C ASP A 27 -2.45 11.29 3.51
N ASP A 28 -1.83 11.98 2.56
CA ASP A 28 -1.99 11.84 1.10
C ASP A 28 -1.22 10.63 0.50
N GLY A 29 -0.46 9.88 1.31
CA GLY A 29 0.36 8.77 0.85
C GLY A 29 1.75 9.14 0.33
N ALA A 30 2.08 10.43 0.26
CA ALA A 30 3.39 10.89 -0.17
C ALA A 30 4.46 10.74 0.93
N GLN A 31 5.73 10.96 0.55
CA GLN A 31 6.81 11.06 1.52
C GLN A 31 6.64 12.34 2.37
N PRO A 32 6.66 12.25 3.71
CA PRO A 32 6.56 13.42 4.56
C PRO A 32 7.73 14.39 4.33
N SER A 33 7.43 15.69 4.31
CA SER A 33 8.45 16.72 4.26
C SER A 33 9.20 16.84 5.59
N LEU A 34 10.38 17.48 5.56
CA LEU A 34 11.19 17.72 6.76
C LEU A 34 10.39 18.46 7.85
N GLY A 35 9.55 19.43 7.44
CA GLY A 35 8.68 20.18 8.34
C GLY A 35 7.66 19.29 9.08
N LYS A 36 7.08 18.30 8.39
CA LYS A 36 6.18 17.32 9.01
C LYS A 36 6.90 16.47 10.06
N TYR A 37 8.15 16.06 9.81
CA TYR A 37 8.96 15.35 10.81
C TYR A 37 9.31 16.23 12.02
N LEU A 38 9.66 17.50 11.78
CA LEU A 38 9.97 18.45 12.85
C LEU A 38 8.76 18.74 13.74
N LEU A 39 7.56 18.93 13.16
CA LEU A 39 6.34 19.13 13.92
C LEU A 39 6.07 17.96 14.87
N ARG A 40 6.19 16.73 14.37
CA ARG A 40 6.02 15.52 15.20
C ARG A 40 7.03 15.44 16.32
N TRP A 41 8.27 15.83 16.05
CA TRP A 41 9.32 15.87 17.07
C TRP A 41 9.09 16.95 18.12
N LEU A 42 8.62 18.14 17.72
CA LEU A 42 8.30 19.24 18.63
C LEU A 42 7.11 18.90 19.53
N PHE A 43 6.03 18.40 18.95
CA PHE A 43 4.84 17.97 19.72
C PHE A 43 5.16 16.82 20.67
N ARG A 44 6.15 15.99 20.35
CA ARG A 44 6.61 14.96 21.27
C ARG A 44 7.16 15.54 22.58
N ILE A 45 7.83 16.70 22.54
CA ILE A 45 8.30 17.34 23.78
C ILE A 45 7.10 17.75 24.64
N ILE A 46 6.04 18.26 24.01
CA ILE A 46 4.81 18.68 24.69
C ILE A 46 4.08 17.47 25.29
N ASP A 47 3.89 16.40 24.50
CA ASP A 47 3.20 15.18 24.93
C ASP A 47 3.91 14.52 26.14
N PHE A 48 5.23 14.41 26.09
CA PHE A 48 6.02 13.78 27.16
C PHE A 48 6.17 14.66 28.41
N THR A 49 6.35 15.98 28.23
CA THR A 49 6.65 16.88 29.37
C THR A 49 5.39 17.35 30.09
N PHE A 50 4.32 17.63 29.35
CA PHE A 50 3.17 18.34 29.91
C PHE A 50 2.05 17.39 30.36
N THR A 51 1.95 16.22 29.74
CA THR A 51 0.80 15.31 29.93
C THR A 51 1.19 13.89 30.32
N SER A 52 2.48 13.65 30.61
CA SER A 52 3.00 12.33 30.96
C SER A 52 2.50 11.22 30.02
N GLU A 53 2.50 11.50 28.71
CA GLU A 53 2.04 10.61 27.63
C GLU A 53 0.52 10.31 27.60
N ALA A 54 -0.28 10.80 28.54
CA ALA A 54 -1.72 10.56 28.58
C ALA A 54 -2.44 11.11 27.33
N CYS A 55 -2.07 12.30 26.86
CA CYS A 55 -2.65 12.87 25.63
C CYS A 55 -2.30 12.04 24.39
N ALA A 56 -1.11 11.46 24.33
CA ALA A 56 -0.73 10.58 23.23
C ALA A 56 -1.58 9.29 23.23
N LEU A 57 -1.81 8.69 24.39
CA LEU A 57 -2.66 7.50 24.50
C LEU A 57 -4.12 7.79 24.13
N ILE A 58 -4.69 8.87 24.65
CA ILE A 58 -6.07 9.26 24.36
C ILE A 58 -6.24 9.57 22.87
N SER A 59 -5.34 10.36 22.27
CA SER A 59 -5.43 10.71 20.85
C SER A 59 -5.38 9.48 19.93
N VAL A 60 -4.52 8.51 20.25
CA VAL A 60 -4.43 7.25 19.50
C VAL A 60 -5.69 6.40 19.67
N ALA A 61 -6.27 6.36 20.87
CA ALA A 61 -7.49 5.59 21.15
C ALA A 61 -8.73 6.19 20.47
N VAL A 62 -8.83 7.51 20.40
CA VAL A 62 -9.99 8.23 19.84
C VAL A 62 -9.90 8.31 18.31
N THR A 63 -8.70 8.37 17.74
CA THR A 63 -8.52 8.58 16.30
C THR A 63 -8.64 7.27 15.52
N ASN A 64 -9.50 7.24 14.48
CA ASN A 64 -9.68 6.08 13.60
C ASN A 64 -8.37 5.59 12.95
N LYS A 65 -7.46 6.52 12.63
CA LYS A 65 -6.14 6.24 12.04
C LYS A 65 -5.06 5.90 13.09
N LYS A 66 -5.40 5.80 14.37
CA LYS A 66 -4.49 5.50 15.50
C LYS A 66 -3.29 6.45 15.55
N GLN A 67 -3.56 7.74 15.41
CA GLN A 67 -2.55 8.81 15.35
C GLN A 67 -2.37 9.47 16.72
N ARG A 68 -1.13 9.84 17.05
CA ARG A 68 -0.87 10.72 18.21
C ARG A 68 -1.16 12.17 17.83
N LEU A 69 -1.27 13.06 18.81
CA LEU A 69 -1.48 14.49 18.59
C LEU A 69 -0.49 15.09 17.57
N GLY A 70 0.81 14.81 17.72
CA GLY A 70 1.81 15.27 16.76
C GLY A 70 1.65 14.69 15.35
N ASP A 71 1.14 13.45 15.22
CA ASP A 71 0.88 12.83 13.91
C ASP A 71 -0.36 13.46 13.24
N ILE A 72 -1.37 13.85 14.03
CA ILE A 72 -2.57 14.57 13.56
C ILE A 72 -2.18 15.96 13.06
N VAL A 73 -1.46 16.74 13.88
CA VAL A 73 -1.06 18.11 13.55
C VAL A 73 -0.14 18.14 12.32
N ALA A 74 0.77 17.18 12.21
CA ALA A 74 1.66 17.10 11.05
C ALA A 74 1.00 16.52 9.79
N GLY A 75 -0.24 16.01 9.87
CA GLY A 75 -0.91 15.33 8.75
C GLY A 75 -0.11 14.12 8.27
N THR A 76 0.21 13.20 9.19
CA THR A 76 1.00 12.00 8.91
C THR A 76 0.38 10.75 9.53
N ILE A 77 0.57 9.61 8.89
CA ILE A 77 0.07 8.31 9.34
C ILE A 77 1.19 7.27 9.34
N VAL A 78 1.02 6.22 10.14
CA VAL A 78 1.92 5.07 10.15
C VAL A 78 1.26 3.91 9.41
N ILE A 79 1.94 3.40 8.39
CA ILE A 79 1.49 2.24 7.61
C ILE A 79 2.42 1.05 7.81
N LYS A 80 1.87 -0.15 7.62
CA LYS A 80 2.66 -1.37 7.43
C LYS A 80 3.19 -1.41 6.00
N THR A 81 4.45 -1.80 5.85
CA THR A 81 5.15 -1.94 4.57
C THR A 81 5.16 -3.39 4.06
N SER A 82 4.72 -4.35 4.89
CA SER A 82 4.56 -5.74 4.45
C SER A 82 3.19 -5.90 3.76
N PRO A 83 3.13 -6.55 2.58
CA PRO A 83 1.85 -6.92 1.97
C PRO A 83 1.07 -7.83 2.93
N ARG A 84 -0.26 -7.70 2.91
CA ARG A 84 -1.16 -8.50 3.77
C ARG A 84 -1.34 -9.92 3.28
N THR A 85 -1.20 -10.14 1.97
CA THR A 85 -1.39 -11.43 1.30
C THR A 85 -0.02 -11.97 0.89
N ALA A 86 0.30 -13.20 1.29
CA ALA A 86 1.49 -13.88 0.80
C ALA A 86 1.18 -14.56 -0.55
N MET A 87 2.15 -14.69 -1.45
CA MET A 87 1.96 -15.32 -2.77
C MET A 87 1.28 -16.70 -2.72
N GLN A 88 1.54 -17.46 -1.65
CA GLN A 88 0.93 -18.77 -1.38
C GLN A 88 -0.60 -18.73 -1.16
N ASP A 89 -1.16 -17.57 -0.78
CA ASP A 89 -2.60 -17.36 -0.61
C ASP A 89 -3.29 -16.90 -1.90
N ILE A 90 -2.52 -16.63 -2.96
CA ILE A 90 -3.03 -16.54 -4.33
C ILE A 90 -3.27 -17.99 -4.76
N ALA A 91 -4.32 -18.58 -4.19
CA ALA A 91 -4.70 -19.95 -4.47
C ALA A 91 -4.83 -20.12 -5.98
N PHE A 92 -4.03 -21.04 -6.52
CA PHE A 92 -4.18 -21.61 -7.85
C PHE A 92 -5.66 -21.90 -8.07
N ILE A 93 -6.32 -21.08 -8.88
CA ILE A 93 -7.62 -21.43 -9.41
C ILE A 93 -7.30 -22.57 -10.39
N PRO A 94 -7.79 -23.81 -10.16
CA PRO A 94 -7.48 -24.93 -11.03
C PRO A 94 -7.84 -24.55 -12.47
N GLU A 95 -6.86 -24.76 -13.32
CA GLU A 95 -6.83 -24.38 -14.74
C GLU A 95 -8.10 -24.86 -15.44
N GLN A 96 -8.86 -23.93 -16.05
CA GLN A 96 -9.76 -24.34 -17.13
C GLN A 96 -8.85 -24.73 -18.29
N GLU A 97 -8.77 -26.02 -18.61
CA GLU A 97 -7.84 -26.58 -19.62
C GLU A 97 -7.93 -25.87 -20.99
N ASP A 98 -9.06 -25.22 -21.29
CA ASP A 98 -9.34 -24.52 -22.55
C ASP A 98 -9.22 -22.97 -22.48
N TYR A 99 -8.59 -22.42 -21.44
CA TYR A 99 -8.42 -20.97 -21.33
C TYR A 99 -7.38 -20.46 -22.34
N THR A 100 -7.78 -19.53 -23.21
CA THR A 100 -6.87 -18.85 -24.13
C THR A 100 -6.46 -17.50 -23.56
N PRO A 101 -5.16 -17.23 -23.34
CA PRO A 101 -4.72 -16.00 -22.70
C PRO A 101 -5.01 -14.80 -23.59
N VAL A 102 -5.63 -13.76 -23.02
CA VAL A 102 -6.05 -12.54 -23.73
C VAL A 102 -4.88 -11.58 -23.87
N TYR A 103 -4.14 -11.39 -22.78
CA TYR A 103 -2.92 -10.61 -22.73
C TYR A 103 -1.73 -11.58 -22.67
N ARG A 104 -0.76 -11.42 -23.58
CA ARG A 104 0.51 -12.16 -23.51
C ARG A 104 1.63 -11.36 -22.85
N ASP A 105 1.48 -10.04 -22.82
CA ASP A 105 2.45 -9.11 -22.24
C ASP A 105 2.52 -9.19 -20.70
N VAL A 106 1.64 -9.98 -20.06
CA VAL A 106 1.67 -10.33 -18.63
C VAL A 106 3.00 -10.91 -18.17
N LEU A 107 3.74 -11.60 -19.05
CA LEU A 107 5.07 -12.15 -18.73
C LEU A 107 6.12 -11.06 -18.45
N LEU A 108 5.85 -9.81 -18.81
CA LEU A 108 6.71 -8.67 -18.48
C LEU A 108 6.53 -8.18 -17.04
N LEU A 109 5.42 -8.57 -16.39
CA LEU A 109 5.14 -8.19 -15.01
C LEU A 109 5.96 -9.03 -14.04
N LYS A 110 6.38 -8.41 -12.94
CA LYS A 110 7.04 -9.12 -11.83
C LYS A 110 5.99 -9.77 -10.93
N ASP A 111 6.36 -10.84 -10.25
CA ASP A 111 5.53 -11.51 -9.23
C ASP A 111 4.89 -10.51 -8.25
N ARG A 112 5.67 -9.54 -7.76
CA ARG A 112 5.20 -8.49 -6.83
C ARG A 112 4.08 -7.62 -7.42
N GLU A 113 4.08 -7.39 -8.73
CA GLU A 113 3.02 -6.62 -9.40
C GLU A 113 1.74 -7.45 -9.46
N ILE A 114 1.83 -8.76 -9.70
CA ILE A 114 0.68 -9.68 -9.68
C ILE A 114 0.09 -9.80 -8.27
N GLU A 115 0.93 -9.95 -7.24
CA GLU A 115 0.51 -9.93 -5.84
C GLU A 115 -0.28 -8.66 -5.51
N LEU A 116 0.21 -7.51 -5.97
CA LEU A 116 -0.42 -6.22 -5.72
C LEU A 116 -1.77 -6.09 -6.43
N ILE A 117 -1.90 -6.60 -7.67
CA ILE A 117 -3.18 -6.65 -8.38
C ILE A 117 -4.19 -7.51 -7.61
N HIS A 118 -3.76 -8.68 -7.11
CA HIS A 118 -4.61 -9.55 -6.30
C HIS A 118 -5.07 -8.87 -5.01
N GLU A 119 -4.16 -8.19 -4.30
CA GLU A 119 -4.49 -7.42 -3.09
C GLU A 119 -5.50 -6.29 -3.38
N VAL A 120 -5.36 -5.60 -4.51
CA VAL A 120 -6.33 -4.57 -4.93
C VAL A 120 -7.71 -5.16 -5.21
N ILE A 121 -7.79 -6.30 -5.90
CA ILE A 121 -9.06 -6.99 -6.17
C ILE A 121 -9.73 -7.41 -4.86
N LEU A 122 -8.98 -8.03 -3.93
CA LEU A 122 -9.51 -8.42 -2.62
C LEU A 122 -9.98 -7.21 -1.82
N THR A 123 -9.21 -6.12 -1.81
CA THR A 123 -9.55 -4.88 -1.13
C THR A 123 -10.82 -4.25 -1.71
N TYR A 124 -11.01 -4.33 -3.04
CA TYR A 124 -12.23 -3.88 -3.70
C TYR A 124 -13.44 -4.72 -3.30
N MET A 125 -13.31 -6.04 -3.22
CA MET A 125 -14.41 -6.92 -2.79
C MET A 125 -14.86 -6.66 -1.36
N GLN A 126 -13.93 -6.28 -0.47
CA GLN A 126 -14.23 -5.96 0.94
C GLN A 126 -14.78 -4.55 1.12
N ASN A 127 -14.13 -3.54 0.52
CA ASN A 127 -14.41 -2.12 0.80
C ASN A 127 -15.28 -1.44 -0.26
N ARG A 128 -15.52 -2.09 -1.40
CA ARG A 128 -16.25 -1.56 -2.56
C ARG A 128 -15.78 -0.18 -3.03
N ASN A 129 -14.47 0.09 -2.93
CA ASN A 129 -13.88 1.37 -3.37
C ASN A 129 -13.38 1.26 -4.83
N PRO A 130 -14.11 1.77 -5.84
CA PRO A 130 -13.77 1.61 -7.25
C PRO A 130 -12.50 2.38 -7.66
N GLU A 131 -12.13 3.42 -6.91
CA GLU A 131 -10.98 4.27 -7.23
C GLU A 131 -9.66 3.48 -7.21
N ILE A 132 -9.52 2.52 -6.29
CA ILE A 132 -8.30 1.71 -6.14
C ILE A 132 -8.09 0.81 -7.36
N VAL A 133 -9.18 0.22 -7.88
CA VAL A 133 -9.16 -0.63 -9.07
C VAL A 133 -8.81 0.19 -10.30
N PHE A 134 -9.45 1.36 -10.46
CA PHE A 134 -9.19 2.26 -11.57
C PHE A 134 -7.73 2.74 -11.58
N ALA A 135 -7.21 3.17 -10.43
CA ALA A 135 -5.83 3.60 -10.29
C ALA A 135 -4.84 2.47 -10.61
N MET A 136 -5.10 1.24 -10.15
CA MET A 136 -4.24 0.09 -10.47
C MET A 136 -4.28 -0.25 -11.95
N ALA A 137 -5.47 -0.32 -12.56
CA ALA A 137 -5.63 -0.61 -13.97
C ALA A 137 -4.93 0.45 -14.84
N ALA A 138 -5.05 1.73 -14.50
CA ALA A 138 -4.35 2.81 -15.20
C ALA A 138 -2.83 2.65 -15.13
N ARG A 139 -2.27 2.32 -13.96
CA ARG A 139 -0.83 2.11 -13.78
C ARG A 139 -0.31 0.93 -14.60
N ILE A 140 -1.02 -0.19 -14.59
CA ILE A 140 -0.65 -1.40 -15.35
C ILE A 140 -0.77 -1.15 -16.86
N LYS A 141 -1.83 -0.49 -17.32
CA LYS A 141 -2.00 -0.11 -18.73
C LYS A 141 -0.84 0.77 -19.22
N ASN A 142 -0.42 1.74 -18.42
CA ASN A 142 0.74 2.58 -18.72
C ASN A 142 2.06 1.79 -18.72
N HIS A 143 2.22 0.81 -17.82
CA HIS A 143 3.42 -0.01 -17.75
C HIS A 143 3.54 -0.96 -18.95
N LEU A 144 2.43 -1.59 -19.35
CA LEU A 144 2.38 -2.53 -20.48
C LEU A 144 2.18 -1.83 -21.84
N ASN A 145 2.03 -0.50 -21.85
CA ASN A 145 1.74 0.31 -23.03
C ASN A 145 0.54 -0.21 -23.86
N ILE A 146 -0.48 -0.75 -23.18
CA ILE A 146 -1.66 -1.32 -23.82
C ILE A 146 -2.59 -0.16 -24.20
N ALA A 147 -2.81 0.03 -25.50
CA ALA A 147 -3.82 0.96 -26.01
C ALA A 147 -5.20 0.56 -25.43
N GLN A 148 -5.93 1.55 -24.89
CA GLN A 148 -7.25 1.35 -24.28
C GLN A 148 -8.15 0.47 -25.17
N MET A 149 -8.42 -0.76 -24.73
CA MET A 149 -9.58 -1.49 -25.25
C MET A 149 -10.82 -0.82 -24.68
N GLU A 150 -11.49 -0.04 -25.50
CA GLU A 150 -12.75 0.63 -25.18
C GLU A 150 -13.80 -0.44 -24.81
N GLY A 151 -14.33 -0.36 -23.58
CA GLY A 151 -15.53 -1.10 -23.17
C GLY A 151 -15.37 -2.16 -22.08
N MET A 152 -14.15 -2.53 -21.67
CA MET A 152 -13.98 -3.49 -20.56
C MET A 152 -13.88 -2.78 -19.20
N HIS A 153 -14.71 -3.21 -18.24
CA HIS A 153 -14.61 -2.78 -16.84
C HIS A 153 -13.21 -3.09 -16.27
N GLU A 154 -12.64 -2.14 -15.54
CA GLU A 154 -11.27 -2.18 -15.01
C GLU A 154 -11.04 -3.38 -14.08
N LEU A 155 -12.08 -3.80 -13.35
CA LEU A 155 -12.03 -4.99 -12.51
C LEU A 155 -11.87 -6.27 -13.35
N ALA A 156 -12.64 -6.39 -14.43
CA ALA A 156 -12.57 -7.54 -15.33
C ALA A 156 -11.22 -7.61 -16.03
N PHE A 157 -10.66 -6.46 -16.39
CA PHE A 157 -9.29 -6.36 -16.90
C PHE A 157 -8.25 -6.92 -15.92
N LEU A 158 -8.25 -6.47 -14.66
CA LEU A 158 -7.31 -6.96 -13.65
C LEU A 158 -7.48 -8.46 -13.33
N GLN A 159 -8.73 -8.97 -13.33
CA GLN A 159 -9.01 -10.39 -13.15
C GLN A 159 -8.48 -11.24 -14.32
N THR A 160 -8.64 -10.75 -15.55
CA THR A 160 -8.14 -11.41 -16.76
C THR A 160 -6.61 -11.47 -16.74
N LEU A 161 -5.96 -10.38 -16.32
CA LEU A 161 -4.52 -10.28 -16.11
C LEU A 161 -3.96 -11.36 -15.17
N ILE A 162 -4.60 -11.58 -14.01
CA ILE A 162 -4.16 -12.63 -13.07
C ILE A 162 -4.33 -14.02 -13.69
N LYS A 163 -5.45 -14.26 -14.39
CA LYS A 163 -5.72 -15.55 -15.05
C LYS A 163 -4.70 -15.85 -16.14
N ASP A 164 -4.41 -14.87 -16.99
CA ASP A 164 -3.42 -14.98 -18.06
C ASP A 164 -2.03 -15.25 -17.49
N TYR A 165 -1.64 -14.55 -16.42
CA TYR A 165 -0.36 -14.76 -15.75
C TYR A 165 -0.22 -16.18 -15.19
N ASN A 166 -1.25 -16.66 -14.46
CA ASN A 166 -1.25 -18.00 -13.89
C ASN A 166 -1.18 -19.08 -14.97
N HIS A 167 -1.92 -18.91 -16.08
CA HIS A 167 -1.93 -19.88 -17.18
C HIS A 167 -0.56 -19.95 -17.90
N LEU A 168 0.04 -18.79 -18.17
CA LEU A 168 1.34 -18.73 -18.84
C LEU A 168 2.50 -19.19 -17.94
N THR A 169 2.43 -18.94 -16.63
CA THR A 169 3.45 -19.37 -15.66
C THR A 169 3.32 -20.85 -15.29
N SER A 170 2.11 -21.42 -15.30
CA SER A 170 1.88 -22.85 -15.06
C SER A 170 2.36 -23.74 -16.22
N LYS A 171 2.37 -23.21 -17.45
CA LYS A 171 2.81 -23.92 -18.67
C LYS A 171 4.30 -23.72 -19.02
N ALA A 172 5.03 -22.87 -18.30
CA ALA A 172 6.46 -22.58 -18.51
C ALA A 172 7.34 -23.47 -17.62
#